data_AF-A0A068S718-F1
#
_entry.id   AF-A0A068S718-F1
#
_cell.length_a   1.000
_cell.length_b   1.000
_cell.length_c   1.000
_cell.angle_alpha   90.00
_cell.angle_beta   90.00
_cell.angle_gamma   90.00
#
_symmetry.space_group_name_H-M   'P 1'
#
loop_
_entity.id
_entity.type
_entity.pdbx_description
1 polymer ?
#
loop_
_entity_poly.entity_id
_entity_poly.type
_entity_poly.pdbx_seq_one_letter_code
_entity_poly.pdbx_strand_id
1 'polypeptide(L)'
;MEQDQYQQIANEMLAFQHAKLHLFDLADEYQRKTTLSSGNDNNITAYHPDAVARELKDYKNYTPQLEERFKEIENQDRFIRMMTQDPPVQVTEEMLRSSEDNEQKLLDKVQKNIQLLAQKQMVFQQKCERIQELHTRLQHETERITQLVDDNRATQRELSRIEQGLKLHMTYEEQIAERDRLVEELVQDNMIIDEKRENISRIKKIVRERAKEVQDRESRLQSLQQTASREEEQHIGPDPAVEEATEWYKKVTKDTNALFGIQDINETPTTIKVSFDNEAQDELRIQFDPVTEELIDVESSGCDVQDILPLVSSLHDRYEISTVLIRYTLEKLYSRE
;
A
#
# COMPACT_ATOMS: atom_id res chain seq x y z
N MET A 1 42.48 42.90 -19.64
CA MET A 1 41.64 41.69 -19.64
C MET A 1 41.59 41.02 -18.28
N GLU A 2 42.71 40.82 -17.57
CA GLU A 2 42.65 40.22 -16.22
C GLU A 2 42.10 41.17 -15.14
N GLN A 3 42.40 42.47 -15.19
CA GLN A 3 41.87 43.45 -14.21
C GLN A 3 40.34 43.59 -14.24
N ASP A 4 39.72 43.49 -15.41
CA ASP A 4 38.26 43.59 -15.54
C ASP A 4 37.55 42.38 -14.94
N GLN A 5 38.16 41.19 -15.00
CA GLN A 5 37.62 39.97 -14.41
C GLN A 5 37.66 40.00 -12.88
N TYR A 6 38.76 40.51 -12.28
CA TYR A 6 38.83 40.68 -10.83
C TYR A 6 37.82 41.69 -10.31
N GLN A 7 37.59 42.78 -11.04
CA GLN A 7 36.58 43.78 -10.69
C GLN A 7 35.16 43.20 -10.76
N GLN A 8 34.91 42.32 -11.72
CA GLN A 8 33.61 41.67 -11.93
C GLN A 8 33.31 40.65 -10.82
N ILE A 9 34.29 39.83 -10.44
CA ILE A 9 34.18 38.87 -9.34
C ILE A 9 33.98 39.60 -8.00
N ALA A 10 34.71 40.69 -7.74
CA ALA A 10 34.55 41.47 -6.51
C ALA A 10 33.15 42.10 -6.38
N ASN A 11 32.57 42.56 -7.50
CA ASN A 11 31.21 43.11 -7.53
C ASN A 11 30.14 42.01 -7.33
N GLU A 12 30.36 40.81 -7.86
CA GLU A 12 29.48 39.66 -7.64
C GLU A 12 29.53 39.16 -6.19
N MET A 13 30.72 39.15 -5.55
CA MET A 13 30.85 38.80 -4.14
C MET A 13 30.15 39.81 -3.23
N LEU A 14 30.24 41.12 -3.52
CA LEU A 14 29.50 42.16 -2.79
C LEU A 14 27.98 42.03 -2.97
N ALA A 15 27.52 41.70 -4.19
CA ALA A 15 26.11 41.43 -4.44
C ALA A 15 25.59 40.21 -3.66
N PHE A 16 26.41 39.16 -3.55
CA PHE A 16 26.12 37.97 -2.74
C PHE A 16 26.10 38.26 -1.24
N GLN A 17 27.00 39.12 -0.76
CA GLN A 17 27.07 39.49 0.67
C GLN A 17 25.85 40.29 1.14
N HIS A 18 25.17 40.98 0.22
CA HIS A 18 23.96 41.75 0.50
C HIS A 18 22.65 41.00 0.17
N ALA A 19 22.73 39.84 -0.49
CA ALA A 19 21.58 38.99 -0.75
C ALA A 19 21.19 38.26 0.55
N LYS A 20 20.09 38.68 1.18
CA LYS A 20 19.47 37.92 2.28
C LYS A 20 19.04 36.55 1.74
N LEU A 21 19.79 35.50 2.09
CA LEU A 21 19.44 34.12 1.81
C LEU A 21 18.19 33.73 2.60
N HIS A 22 17.03 33.81 1.94
CA HIS A 22 15.72 33.35 2.45
C HIS A 22 15.61 31.81 2.46
N LEU A 23 16.68 31.11 2.86
CA LEU A 23 16.78 29.65 2.82
C LEU A 23 15.80 28.99 3.81
N PHE A 24 15.59 29.62 4.96
CA PHE A 24 14.64 29.17 5.97
C PHE A 24 13.18 29.33 5.52
N ASP A 25 12.84 30.45 4.87
CA ASP A 25 11.49 30.66 4.33
C ASP A 25 11.16 29.64 3.22
N LEU A 26 12.17 29.23 2.44
CA LEU A 26 12.02 28.26 1.35
C LEU A 26 11.96 26.82 1.85
N ALA A 27 12.70 26.48 2.91
CA ALA A 27 12.63 25.18 3.58
C ALA A 27 11.25 24.96 4.22
N ASP A 28 10.71 26.00 4.86
CA ASP A 28 9.35 25.99 5.43
C ASP A 28 8.28 25.80 4.33
N GLU A 29 8.46 26.43 3.17
CA GLU A 29 7.57 26.27 2.03
C GLU A 29 7.68 24.87 1.38
N TYR A 30 8.89 24.31 1.31
CA TYR A 30 9.14 22.97 0.77
C TYR A 30 8.57 21.89 1.68
N GLN A 31 8.76 22.00 3.00
CA GLN A 31 8.24 21.07 3.99
C GLN A 31 6.71 21.09 4.05
N ARG A 32 6.07 22.25 3.88
CA ARG A 32 4.60 22.36 3.72
C ARG A 32 4.07 21.78 2.42
N LYS A 33 4.84 21.84 1.33
CA LYS A 33 4.45 21.23 0.04
C LYS A 33 4.68 19.72 -0.01
N THR A 34 5.56 19.18 0.83
CA THR A 34 5.99 17.76 0.80
C THR A 34 5.47 16.92 1.97
N THR A 35 4.82 17.50 2.98
CA THR A 35 4.24 16.74 4.10
C THR A 35 2.90 16.08 3.74
N LEU A 36 3.00 14.97 3.00
CA LEU A 36 2.22 13.76 3.30
C LEU A 36 3.19 12.76 3.96
N SER A 37 3.62 13.06 5.18
CA SER A 37 4.14 12.04 6.12
C SER A 37 2.99 11.10 6.47
N SER A 38 3.13 9.79 6.66
CA SER A 38 4.27 8.88 6.67
C SER A 38 3.67 7.46 6.82
N GLY A 39 4.30 6.43 6.25
CA GLY A 39 4.02 5.06 6.68
C GLY A 39 4.17 3.94 5.65
N ASN A 40 5.23 3.92 4.84
CA ASN A 40 6.08 2.74 4.60
C ASN A 40 6.99 2.95 3.39
N ASP A 41 8.28 2.98 3.67
CA ASP A 41 9.33 2.81 2.67
C ASP A 41 9.19 1.45 1.97
N ASN A 42 9.41 1.45 0.65
CA ASN A 42 9.54 0.29 -0.25
C ASN A 42 8.33 -0.19 -1.06
N ASN A 43 7.40 0.67 -1.46
CA ASN A 43 6.47 0.28 -2.53
C ASN A 43 6.37 1.31 -3.65
N ILE A 44 7.01 0.99 -4.78
CA ILE A 44 6.85 1.61 -6.10
C ILE A 44 5.42 1.34 -6.67
N THR A 45 4.46 0.95 -5.84
CA THR A 45 3.05 0.76 -6.20
C THR A 45 2.14 1.88 -5.67
N ALA A 46 2.69 2.95 -5.09
CA ALA A 46 1.95 4.06 -4.49
C ALA A 46 1.10 4.89 -5.49
N TYR A 47 1.21 4.63 -6.79
CA TYR A 47 0.49 5.38 -7.84
C TYR A 47 -0.50 4.54 -8.66
N HIS A 48 -0.71 3.26 -8.34
CA HIS A 48 -1.76 2.48 -9.01
C HIS A 48 -3.14 3.00 -8.58
N PRO A 49 -4.08 3.30 -9.49
CA PRO A 49 -5.39 3.87 -9.11
C PRO A 49 -6.14 3.03 -8.06
N ASP A 50 -6.05 1.71 -8.14
CA ASP A 50 -6.64 0.81 -7.13
C ASP A 50 -5.86 0.78 -5.80
N ALA A 51 -4.55 1.07 -5.81
CA ALA A 51 -3.76 1.21 -4.59
C ALA A 51 -4.05 2.55 -3.91
N VAL A 52 -4.13 3.64 -4.68
CA VAL A 52 -4.54 4.97 -4.20
C VAL A 52 -5.97 4.95 -3.68
N ALA A 53 -6.89 4.25 -4.33
CA ALA A 53 -8.27 4.10 -3.85
C ALA A 53 -8.34 3.26 -2.55
N ARG A 54 -7.45 2.27 -2.40
CA ARG A 54 -7.34 1.46 -1.18
C ARG A 54 -6.71 2.26 -0.05
N GLU A 55 -5.62 2.97 -0.31
CA GLU A 55 -4.99 3.88 0.64
C GLU A 55 -5.93 5.01 1.07
N LEU A 56 -6.68 5.64 0.15
CA LEU A 56 -7.71 6.63 0.49
C LEU A 56 -8.79 6.07 1.43
N LYS A 57 -9.16 4.80 1.23
CA LYS A 57 -10.11 4.11 2.09
C LYS A 57 -9.48 3.80 3.46
N ASP A 58 -8.21 3.40 3.47
CA ASP A 58 -7.47 3.09 4.69
C ASP A 58 -7.20 4.36 5.51
N TYR A 59 -6.79 5.47 4.88
CA TYR A 59 -6.70 6.79 5.50
C TYR A 59 -8.06 7.24 6.06
N LYS A 60 -9.16 7.09 5.32
CA LYS A 60 -10.51 7.39 5.85
C LYS A 60 -10.88 6.57 7.09
N ASN A 61 -10.35 5.34 7.22
CA ASN A 61 -10.58 4.49 8.39
C ASN A 61 -9.56 4.75 9.52
N TYR A 62 -8.37 5.23 9.18
CA TYR A 62 -7.28 5.51 10.11
C TYR A 62 -7.41 6.89 10.76
N THR A 63 -7.92 7.91 10.05
CA THR A 63 -8.13 9.25 10.61
C THR A 63 -8.97 9.25 11.90
N PRO A 64 -10.11 8.53 12.00
CA PRO A 64 -10.88 8.46 13.24
C PRO A 64 -10.12 7.78 14.39
N GLN A 65 -9.27 6.79 14.09
CA GLN A 65 -8.45 6.09 15.09
C GLN A 65 -7.31 6.98 15.58
N LEU A 66 -6.71 7.76 14.68
CA LEU A 66 -5.68 8.74 14.99
C LEU A 66 -6.25 9.88 15.84
N GLU A 67 -7.45 10.36 15.53
CA GLU A 67 -8.17 11.34 16.34
C GLU A 67 -8.49 10.81 17.75
N GLU A 68 -8.87 9.54 17.87
CA GLU A 68 -9.14 8.90 19.16
C GLU A 68 -7.86 8.76 19.99
N ARG A 69 -6.75 8.31 19.38
CA ARG A 69 -5.43 8.27 20.03
C ARG A 69 -4.90 9.65 20.40
N PHE A 70 -5.10 10.65 19.55
CA PHE A 70 -4.71 12.02 19.85
C PHE A 70 -5.47 12.55 21.06
N LYS A 71 -6.79 12.32 21.14
CA LYS A 71 -7.58 12.65 22.34
C LYS A 71 -7.10 11.90 23.57
N GLU A 72 -6.67 10.64 23.43
CA GLU A 72 -6.12 9.85 24.53
C GLU A 72 -4.79 10.44 25.04
N ILE A 73 -3.88 10.80 24.14
CA ILE A 73 -2.60 11.46 24.46
C ILE A 73 -2.84 12.85 25.08
N GLU A 74 -3.77 13.64 24.53
CA GLU A 74 -4.14 14.95 25.07
C GLU A 74 -4.74 14.82 26.48
N ASN A 75 -5.54 13.78 26.73
CA ASN A 75 -6.06 13.48 28.06
C ASN A 75 -4.95 13.04 29.03
N GLN A 76 -3.97 12.26 28.56
CA GLN A 76 -2.80 11.86 29.36
C GLN A 76 -1.91 13.05 29.68
N ASP A 77 -1.62 13.93 28.72
CA ASP A 77 -0.87 15.17 28.94
C ASP A 77 -1.62 16.11 29.90
N ARG A 78 -2.93 16.29 29.73
CA ARG A 78 -3.76 17.05 30.66
C ARG A 78 -3.73 16.45 32.07
N PHE A 79 -3.77 15.13 32.19
CA PHE A 79 -3.65 14.44 33.48
C PHE A 79 -2.27 14.65 34.12
N ILE A 80 -1.19 14.53 33.36
CA ILE A 80 0.18 14.77 33.83
C ILE A 80 0.33 16.22 34.29
N ARG A 81 -0.15 17.19 33.51
CA ARG A 81 -0.14 18.62 33.89
C ARG A 81 -0.98 18.90 35.13
N MET A 82 -2.09 18.20 35.34
CA MET A 82 -2.86 18.29 36.59
C MET A 82 -2.09 17.74 37.80
N MET A 83 -1.32 16.67 37.60
CA MET A 83 -0.54 16.01 38.66
C MET A 83 0.77 16.74 38.99
N THR A 84 1.34 17.50 38.05
CA THR A 84 2.60 18.23 38.22
C THR A 84 2.44 19.72 38.55
N GLN A 85 1.21 20.24 38.56
CA GLN A 85 0.92 21.60 39.03
C GLN A 85 1.04 21.71 40.55
N ASP A 86 1.74 22.75 41.01
CA ASP A 86 1.88 23.09 42.42
C ASP A 86 1.24 24.48 42.66
N PRO A 87 0.12 24.58 43.41
CA PRO A 87 -0.53 23.52 44.19
C PRO A 87 -1.38 22.56 43.33
N PRO A 88 -1.54 21.30 43.76
CA PRO A 88 -2.26 20.28 42.99
C PRO A 88 -3.71 20.67 42.72
N VAL A 89 -4.14 20.49 41.46
CA VAL A 89 -5.53 20.71 41.05
C VAL A 89 -6.41 19.73 41.80
N GLN A 90 -7.28 20.24 42.68
CA GLN A 90 -8.28 19.40 43.34
C GLN A 90 -9.26 18.89 42.29
N VAL A 91 -9.42 17.57 42.19
CA VAL A 91 -10.40 16.94 41.30
C VAL A 91 -11.77 17.55 41.60
N THR A 92 -12.27 18.34 40.66
CA THR A 92 -13.59 18.94 40.80
C THR A 92 -14.66 17.88 40.54
N GLU A 93 -15.80 18.02 41.21
CA GLU A 93 -16.97 17.12 41.05
C GLU A 93 -17.42 17.01 39.58
N GLU A 94 -17.13 18.05 38.79
CA GLU A 94 -17.40 18.14 37.35
C GLU A 94 -16.51 17.22 36.50
N MET A 95 -15.24 17.05 36.87
CA MET A 95 -14.33 16.11 36.20
C MET A 95 -14.72 14.66 36.47
N LEU A 96 -15.13 14.36 37.70
CA LEU A 96 -15.67 13.05 38.10
C LEU A 96 -16.93 12.71 37.30
N ARG A 97 -17.90 13.63 37.22
CA ARG A 97 -19.09 13.45 36.40
C ARG A 97 -18.79 13.24 34.92
N SER A 98 -17.81 13.97 34.36
CA SER A 98 -17.42 13.81 32.95
C SER A 98 -16.79 12.44 32.67
N SER A 99 -16.07 11.88 33.65
CA SER A 99 -15.50 10.53 33.57
C SER A 99 -16.59 9.46 33.65
N GLU A 100 -17.53 9.60 34.58
CA GLU A 100 -18.70 8.71 34.72
C GLU A 100 -19.56 8.71 33.44
N ASP A 101 -19.80 9.88 32.84
CA ASP A 101 -20.53 10.00 31.57
C ASP A 101 -19.79 9.32 30.41
N ASN A 102 -18.46 9.40 30.38
CA ASN A 102 -17.65 8.74 29.35
C ASN A 102 -17.62 7.23 29.55
N GLU A 103 -17.52 6.75 30.79
CA GLU A 103 -17.60 5.33 31.13
C GLU A 103 -18.96 4.76 30.73
N GLN A 104 -20.06 5.48 31.01
CA GLN A 104 -21.41 5.07 30.63
C GLN A 104 -21.57 4.99 29.10
N LYS A 105 -21.02 5.96 28.35
CA LYS A 105 -21.02 5.92 26.88
C LYS A 105 -20.20 4.75 26.34
N LEU A 106 -19.09 4.41 26.99
CA LEU A 106 -18.27 3.25 26.61
C LEU A 106 -19.03 1.95 26.86
N LEU A 107 -19.68 1.81 28.02
CA LEU A 107 -20.54 0.67 28.36
C LEU A 107 -21.66 0.49 27.34
N ASP A 108 -22.34 1.57 26.96
CA ASP A 108 -23.40 1.53 25.94
C ASP A 108 -22.87 1.08 24.57
N LYS A 109 -21.67 1.54 24.17
CA LYS A 109 -21.01 1.09 22.93
C LYS A 109 -20.66 -0.40 22.99
N VAL A 110 -20.09 -0.86 24.11
CA VAL A 110 -19.76 -2.28 24.31
C VAL A 110 -21.02 -3.13 24.24
N GLN A 111 -22.11 -2.70 24.88
CA GLN A 111 -23.37 -3.44 24.87
C GLN A 111 -24.00 -3.51 23.47
N LYS A 112 -23.95 -2.42 22.68
CA LYS A 112 -24.35 -2.43 21.27
C LYS A 112 -23.50 -3.40 20.44
N ASN A 113 -22.19 -3.44 20.66
CA ASN A 113 -21.30 -4.37 19.96
C ASN A 113 -21.60 -5.83 20.31
N ILE A 114 -21.89 -6.13 21.59
CA ILE A 114 -22.31 -7.46 22.02
C ILE A 114 -23.62 -7.88 21.32
N GLN A 115 -24.61 -6.98 21.25
CA GLN A 115 -25.86 -7.25 20.53
C GLN A 115 -25.64 -7.52 19.04
N LEU A 116 -24.79 -6.71 18.39
CA LEU A 116 -24.43 -6.90 16.98
C LEU A 116 -23.73 -8.25 16.75
N LEU A 117 -22.86 -8.65 17.67
CA LEU A 117 -22.13 -9.91 17.60
C LEU A 117 -23.08 -11.10 17.74
N ALA A 118 -24.04 -11.02 18.68
CA ALA A 118 -25.09 -12.03 18.85
C ALA A 118 -25.98 -12.15 17.60
N GLN A 119 -26.37 -11.02 16.98
CA GLN A 119 -27.13 -11.03 15.72
C GLN A 119 -26.35 -11.71 14.59
N LYS A 120 -25.06 -11.39 14.44
CA LYS A 120 -24.19 -12.00 13.42
C LYS A 120 -24.02 -13.50 13.66
N GLN A 121 -23.87 -13.92 14.92
CA GLN A 121 -23.79 -15.33 15.29
C GLN A 121 -25.07 -16.09 14.93
N MET A 122 -26.25 -15.51 15.17
CA MET A 122 -27.53 -16.12 14.81
C MET A 122 -27.67 -16.31 13.29
N VAL A 123 -27.30 -15.29 12.50
CA VAL A 123 -27.31 -15.39 11.03
C VAL A 123 -26.33 -16.44 10.53
N PHE A 124 -25.15 -16.53 11.15
CA PHE A 124 -24.16 -17.55 10.81
C PHE A 124 -24.70 -18.95 11.09
N GLN A 125 -25.31 -19.17 12.26
CA GLN A 125 -25.90 -20.45 12.64
C GLN A 125 -27.02 -20.89 11.69
N GLN A 126 -27.92 -19.98 11.31
CA GLN A 126 -28.97 -20.25 10.32
C GLN A 126 -28.39 -20.65 8.95
N LYS A 127 -27.29 -20.04 8.53
CA LYS A 127 -26.61 -20.41 7.28
C LYS A 127 -25.97 -21.80 7.38
N CYS A 128 -25.37 -22.15 8.51
CA CYS A 128 -24.81 -23.48 8.74
C CYS A 128 -25.89 -24.57 8.68
N GLU A 129 -27.02 -24.35 9.37
CA GLU A 129 -28.18 -25.27 9.33
C GLU A 129 -28.68 -25.43 7.89
N ARG A 130 -28.80 -24.33 7.15
CA ARG A 130 -29.24 -24.37 5.75
C ARG A 130 -28.28 -25.15 4.84
N ILE A 131 -26.97 -25.00 5.04
CA ILE A 131 -25.96 -25.75 4.31
C ILE A 131 -26.09 -27.25 4.62
N GLN A 132 -26.29 -27.60 5.88
CA GLN A 132 -26.45 -28.98 6.30
C GLN A 132 -27.70 -29.62 5.67
N GLU A 133 -28.84 -28.91 5.66
CA GLU A 133 -30.06 -29.36 4.95
C GLU A 133 -29.82 -29.60 3.45
N LEU A 134 -29.14 -28.67 2.78
CA LEU A 134 -28.82 -28.78 1.36
C LEU A 134 -27.89 -29.97 1.09
N HIS A 135 -26.92 -30.21 1.97
CA HIS A 135 -26.02 -31.35 1.86
C HIS A 135 -26.76 -32.68 1.98
N THR A 136 -27.67 -32.83 2.97
CA THR A 136 -28.49 -34.03 3.12
C THR A 136 -29.40 -34.26 1.91
N ARG A 137 -30.01 -33.20 1.36
CA ARG A 137 -30.82 -33.31 0.13
C ARG A 137 -29.98 -33.75 -1.06
N LEU A 138 -28.80 -33.16 -1.24
CA LEU A 138 -27.90 -33.51 -2.34
C LEU A 138 -27.44 -34.97 -2.24
N GLN A 139 -27.15 -35.44 -1.03
CA GLN A 139 -26.77 -36.82 -0.79
C GLN A 139 -27.91 -37.79 -1.19
N HIS A 140 -29.15 -37.47 -0.78
CA HIS A 140 -30.31 -38.28 -1.14
C HIS A 140 -30.58 -38.31 -2.66
N GLU A 141 -30.47 -37.17 -3.34
CA GLU A 141 -30.58 -37.11 -4.81
C GLU A 141 -29.45 -37.89 -5.51
N THR A 142 -28.24 -37.84 -4.95
CA THR A 142 -27.10 -38.62 -5.46
C THR A 142 -27.37 -40.12 -5.35
N GLU A 143 -27.85 -40.59 -4.19
CA GLU A 143 -28.25 -41.98 -3.98
C GLU A 143 -29.35 -42.41 -4.96
N ARG A 144 -30.35 -41.54 -5.18
CA ARG A 144 -31.42 -41.78 -6.16
C ARG A 144 -30.89 -41.89 -7.59
N ILE A 145 -29.97 -41.02 -7.99
CA ILE A 145 -29.32 -41.09 -9.31
C ILE A 145 -28.54 -42.40 -9.45
N THR A 146 -27.79 -42.81 -8.42
CA THR A 146 -27.06 -44.08 -8.43
C THR A 146 -28.02 -45.26 -8.64
N GLN A 147 -29.15 -45.27 -7.93
CA GLN A 147 -30.15 -46.33 -8.08
C GLN A 147 -30.76 -46.36 -9.48
N LEU A 148 -31.11 -45.20 -10.05
CA LEU A 148 -31.63 -45.11 -11.43
C LEU A 148 -30.61 -45.60 -12.47
N VAL A 149 -29.32 -45.34 -12.26
CA VAL A 149 -28.25 -45.83 -13.14
C VAL A 149 -28.15 -47.36 -13.08
N ASP A 150 -28.28 -47.95 -11.89
CA ASP A 150 -28.25 -49.40 -11.73
C ASP A 150 -29.49 -50.08 -12.32
N ASP A 151 -30.68 -49.49 -12.15
CA ASP A 151 -31.92 -49.97 -12.78
C ASP A 151 -31.85 -49.90 -14.32
N ASN A 152 -31.26 -48.84 -14.86
CA ASN A 152 -31.05 -48.70 -16.30
C ASN A 152 -30.10 -49.78 -16.83
N ARG A 153 -28.99 -50.02 -16.12
CA ARG A 153 -28.06 -51.12 -16.45
C ARG A 153 -28.74 -52.50 -16.39
N ALA A 154 -29.61 -52.73 -15.41
CA ALA A 154 -30.37 -53.98 -15.32
C ALA A 154 -31.33 -54.13 -16.51
N THR A 155 -32.06 -53.07 -16.85
CA THR A 155 -32.99 -53.02 -17.99
C THR A 155 -32.26 -53.28 -19.30
N GLN A 156 -31.08 -52.68 -19.48
CA GLN A 156 -30.27 -52.85 -20.69
C GLN A 156 -29.77 -54.29 -20.86
N ARG A 157 -29.42 -54.97 -19.76
CA ARG A 157 -29.07 -56.41 -19.81
C ARG A 157 -30.27 -57.28 -20.19
N GLU A 158 -31.45 -56.99 -19.67
CA GLU A 158 -32.68 -57.71 -20.02
C GLU A 158 -33.07 -57.49 -21.49
N LEU A 159 -32.95 -56.26 -22.01
CA LEU A 159 -33.14 -55.96 -23.43
C LEU A 159 -32.19 -56.77 -24.30
N SER A 160 -30.89 -56.78 -23.98
CA SER A 160 -29.92 -57.59 -24.72
C SER A 160 -30.23 -59.09 -24.68
N ARG A 161 -30.78 -59.60 -23.56
CA ARG A 161 -31.22 -61.01 -23.45
C ARG A 161 -32.42 -61.29 -24.34
N ILE A 162 -33.40 -60.39 -24.36
CA ILE A 162 -34.62 -60.51 -25.18
C ILE A 162 -34.27 -60.44 -26.67
N GLU A 163 -33.42 -59.49 -27.07
CA GLU A 163 -32.92 -59.35 -28.45
C GLU A 163 -32.19 -60.62 -28.95
N GLN A 164 -31.41 -61.27 -28.08
CA GLN A 164 -30.76 -62.55 -28.41
C GLN A 164 -31.76 -63.69 -28.56
N GLY A 165 -32.80 -63.75 -27.72
CA GLY A 165 -33.86 -64.75 -27.79
C GLY A 165 -34.76 -64.60 -29.03
N LEU A 166 -35.09 -63.36 -29.41
CA LEU A 166 -35.92 -63.07 -30.59
C LEU A 166 -35.24 -63.47 -31.91
N LYS A 167 -33.91 -63.36 -32.00
CA LYS A 167 -33.14 -63.78 -33.18
C LYS A 167 -33.19 -65.30 -33.46
N LEU A 168 -33.58 -66.13 -32.49
CA LEU A 168 -33.58 -67.60 -32.61
C LEU A 168 -34.89 -68.22 -33.13
N HIS A 169 -36.01 -67.48 -33.19
CA HIS A 169 -37.34 -68.08 -33.41
C HIS A 169 -38.25 -67.41 -34.46
N MET A 170 -37.79 -66.42 -35.22
CA MET A 170 -38.67 -65.78 -36.20
C MET A 170 -38.88 -66.61 -37.47
N THR A 171 -40.15 -66.77 -37.85
CA THR A 171 -40.55 -67.23 -39.19
C THR A 171 -40.30 -66.14 -40.24
N TYR A 172 -40.20 -66.50 -41.53
CA TYR A 172 -39.84 -65.56 -42.59
C TYR A 172 -40.80 -64.35 -42.72
N GLU A 173 -42.10 -64.55 -42.47
CA GLU A 173 -43.08 -63.47 -42.51
C GLU A 173 -42.95 -62.53 -41.30
N GLU A 174 -42.61 -63.05 -40.12
CA GLU A 174 -42.29 -62.26 -38.93
C GLU A 174 -40.98 -61.48 -39.12
N GLN A 175 -39.99 -62.04 -39.83
CA GLN A 175 -38.77 -61.32 -40.21
C GLN A 175 -39.07 -60.14 -41.16
N ILE A 176 -40.04 -60.27 -42.06
CA ILE A 176 -40.45 -59.18 -42.94
C ILE A 176 -41.19 -58.10 -42.16
N ALA A 177 -42.13 -58.47 -41.28
CA ALA A 177 -42.83 -57.52 -40.44
C ALA A 177 -41.89 -56.79 -39.46
N GLU A 178 -40.93 -57.50 -38.88
CA GLU A 178 -39.90 -56.92 -38.01
C GLU A 178 -38.94 -56.03 -38.80
N ARG A 179 -38.55 -56.42 -40.03
CA ARG A 179 -37.80 -55.55 -40.92
C ARG A 179 -38.56 -54.26 -41.20
N ASP A 180 -39.85 -54.33 -41.49
CA ASP A 180 -40.66 -53.15 -41.81
C ASP A 180 -40.82 -52.24 -40.59
N ARG A 181 -40.99 -52.82 -39.39
CA ARG A 181 -40.96 -52.10 -38.12
C ARG A 181 -39.62 -51.42 -37.86
N LEU A 182 -38.51 -52.14 -38.05
CA LEU A 182 -37.16 -51.60 -37.89
C LEU A 182 -36.85 -50.52 -38.93
N VAL A 183 -37.43 -50.60 -40.13
CA VAL A 183 -37.35 -49.54 -41.14
C VAL A 183 -38.13 -48.29 -40.70
N GLU A 184 -39.33 -48.44 -40.12
CA GLU A 184 -40.07 -47.32 -39.54
C GLU A 184 -39.32 -46.69 -38.35
N GLU A 185 -38.75 -47.50 -37.48
CA GLU A 185 -37.94 -47.04 -36.34
C GLU A 185 -36.67 -46.33 -36.82
N LEU A 186 -36.00 -46.85 -37.86
CA LEU A 186 -34.89 -46.16 -38.53
C LEU A 186 -35.31 -44.84 -39.17
N VAL A 187 -36.52 -44.74 -39.71
CA VAL A 187 -37.03 -43.47 -40.25
C VAL A 187 -37.27 -42.47 -39.12
N GLN A 188 -37.84 -42.89 -37.99
CA GLN A 188 -38.02 -42.03 -36.82
C GLN A 188 -36.69 -41.60 -36.22
N ASP A 189 -35.74 -42.51 -36.07
CA ASP A 189 -34.39 -42.22 -35.61
C ASP A 189 -33.68 -41.26 -36.56
N ASN A 190 -33.83 -41.42 -37.87
CA ASN A 190 -33.29 -40.47 -38.85
C ASN A 190 -33.91 -39.08 -38.71
N MET A 191 -35.22 -38.98 -38.46
CA MET A 191 -35.87 -37.69 -38.19
C MET A 191 -35.31 -37.02 -36.92
N ILE A 192 -35.11 -37.79 -35.85
CA ILE A 192 -34.50 -37.30 -34.60
C ILE A 192 -33.05 -36.88 -34.86
N ILE A 193 -32.28 -37.67 -35.61
CA ILE A 193 -30.89 -37.36 -35.98
C ILE A 193 -30.83 -36.05 -36.76
N ASP A 194 -31.73 -35.83 -37.73
CA ASP A 194 -31.79 -34.61 -38.50
C ASP A 194 -32.15 -33.40 -37.63
N GLU A 195 -33.11 -33.53 -36.71
CA GLU A 195 -33.44 -32.47 -35.73
C GLU A 195 -32.24 -32.16 -34.82
N LYS A 196 -31.54 -33.18 -34.32
CA LYS A 196 -30.33 -33.01 -33.51
C LYS A 196 -29.21 -32.38 -34.34
N ARG A 197 -29.07 -32.73 -35.62
CA ARG A 197 -28.07 -32.16 -36.53
C ARG A 197 -28.34 -30.69 -36.80
N GLU A 198 -29.60 -30.30 -36.96
CA GLU A 198 -30.01 -28.89 -37.07
C GLU A 198 -29.69 -28.12 -35.79
N ASN A 199 -30.04 -28.69 -34.62
CA ASN A 199 -29.72 -28.10 -33.33
C ASN A 199 -28.20 -27.97 -33.09
N ILE A 200 -27.41 -28.97 -33.46
CA ILE A 200 -25.94 -28.90 -33.42
C ILE A 200 -25.43 -27.78 -34.35
N SER A 201 -26.02 -27.63 -35.54
CA SER A 201 -25.68 -26.55 -36.47
C SER A 201 -25.96 -25.17 -35.86
N ARG A 202 -27.13 -25.02 -35.22
CA ARG A 202 -27.51 -23.79 -34.48
C ARG A 202 -26.55 -23.51 -33.33
N ILE A 203 -26.21 -24.51 -32.51
CA ILE A 203 -25.24 -24.36 -31.41
C ILE A 203 -23.86 -23.99 -31.96
N LYS A 204 -23.39 -24.63 -33.03
CA LYS A 204 -22.12 -24.27 -33.69
C LYS A 204 -22.11 -22.83 -34.17
N LYS A 205 -23.24 -22.29 -34.65
CA LYS A 205 -23.37 -20.88 -35.02
C LYS A 205 -23.23 -19.98 -33.80
N ILE A 206 -23.96 -20.27 -32.71
CA ILE A 206 -23.88 -19.52 -31.45
C ILE A 206 -22.44 -19.54 -30.88
N VAL A 207 -21.79 -20.70 -30.87
CA VAL A 207 -20.40 -20.84 -30.41
C VAL A 207 -19.46 -19.99 -31.26
N ARG A 208 -19.61 -19.97 -32.59
CA ARG A 208 -18.82 -19.09 -33.47
C ARG A 208 -19.06 -17.61 -33.20
N GLU A 209 -20.31 -17.20 -32.98
CA GLU A 209 -20.67 -15.82 -32.64
C GLU A 209 -20.05 -15.42 -31.28
N ARG A 210 -20.11 -16.29 -30.27
CA ARG A 210 -19.48 -16.06 -28.97
C ARG A 210 -17.95 -16.06 -29.05
N ALA A 211 -17.35 -16.94 -29.83
CA ALA A 211 -15.91 -16.94 -30.06
C ALA A 211 -15.44 -15.63 -30.71
N LYS A 212 -16.21 -15.12 -31.68
CA LYS A 212 -15.95 -13.80 -32.28
C LYS A 212 -16.07 -12.67 -31.26
N GLU A 213 -17.10 -12.70 -30.41
CA GLU A 213 -17.29 -11.71 -29.35
C GLU A 213 -16.13 -11.73 -28.32
N VAL A 214 -15.60 -12.91 -27.99
CA VAL A 214 -14.40 -13.05 -27.15
C VAL A 214 -13.18 -12.44 -27.85
N GLN A 215 -12.96 -12.75 -29.12
CA GLN A 215 -11.85 -12.19 -29.90
C GLN A 215 -11.94 -10.65 -30.03
N ASP A 216 -13.15 -10.12 -30.24
CA ASP A 216 -13.39 -8.67 -30.27
C ASP A 216 -13.11 -8.02 -28.91
N ARG A 217 -13.44 -8.71 -27.80
CA ARG A 217 -13.09 -8.23 -26.44
C ARG A 217 -11.59 -8.30 -26.15
N GLU A 218 -10.92 -9.38 -26.57
CA GLU A 218 -9.48 -9.55 -26.40
C GLU A 218 -8.70 -8.50 -27.20
N SER A 219 -9.10 -8.21 -28.44
CA SER A 219 -8.48 -7.14 -29.23
C SER A 219 -8.70 -5.76 -28.60
N ARG A 220 -9.88 -5.51 -28.02
CA ARG A 220 -10.15 -4.28 -27.26
C ARG A 220 -9.32 -4.19 -25.99
N LEU A 221 -9.12 -5.29 -25.28
CA LEU A 221 -8.23 -5.38 -24.13
C LEU A 221 -6.79 -5.08 -24.52
N GLN A 222 -6.29 -5.66 -25.62
CA GLN A 222 -4.95 -5.34 -26.13
C GLN A 222 -4.81 -3.89 -26.55
N SER A 223 -5.83 -3.31 -27.19
CA SER A 223 -5.83 -1.88 -27.52
C SER A 223 -5.79 -1.01 -26.27
N LEU A 224 -6.56 -1.34 -25.24
CA LEU A 224 -6.55 -0.61 -23.97
C LEU A 224 -5.22 -0.78 -23.23
N GLN A 225 -4.62 -1.97 -23.26
CA GLN A 225 -3.29 -2.21 -22.72
C GLN A 225 -2.23 -1.40 -23.46
N GLN A 226 -2.27 -1.35 -24.79
CA GLN A 226 -1.35 -0.51 -25.57
C GLN A 226 -1.56 0.98 -25.30
N THR A 227 -2.80 1.45 -25.14
CA THR A 227 -3.10 2.83 -24.76
C THR A 227 -2.56 3.11 -23.35
N ALA A 228 -2.80 2.22 -22.39
CA ALA A 228 -2.27 2.34 -21.03
C ALA A 228 -0.74 2.38 -21.02
N SER A 229 -0.07 1.46 -21.72
CA SER A 229 1.40 1.46 -21.82
C SER A 229 1.94 2.71 -22.53
N ARG A 230 1.22 3.27 -23.51
CA ARG A 230 1.62 4.54 -24.14
C ARG A 230 1.46 5.74 -23.22
N GLU A 231 0.39 5.79 -22.42
CA GLU A 231 0.23 6.84 -21.42
C GLU A 231 1.23 6.68 -20.28
N GLU A 232 1.53 5.45 -19.89
CA GLU A 232 2.61 5.12 -18.96
C GLU A 232 3.96 5.60 -19.51
N GLU A 233 4.33 5.28 -20.75
CA GLU A 233 5.56 5.76 -21.40
C GLU A 233 5.60 7.29 -21.57
N GLN A 234 4.46 7.96 -21.77
CA GLN A 234 4.39 9.43 -21.85
C GLN A 234 4.46 10.13 -20.48
N HIS A 235 4.18 9.41 -19.40
CA HIS A 235 4.26 9.90 -18.02
C HIS A 235 5.46 9.33 -17.23
N ILE A 236 6.26 8.42 -17.82
CA ILE A 236 7.58 8.02 -17.35
C ILE A 236 8.60 9.06 -17.81
N GLY A 237 8.62 10.16 -17.08
CA GLY A 237 9.76 11.07 -17.03
C GLY A 237 9.69 11.81 -15.70
N PRO A 238 10.75 11.84 -14.89
CA PRO A 238 10.82 12.86 -13.85
C PRO A 238 10.58 14.22 -14.52
N ASP A 239 9.78 15.08 -13.88
CA ASP A 239 9.61 16.45 -14.36
C ASP A 239 11.01 17.04 -14.54
N PRO A 240 11.41 17.43 -15.78
CA PRO A 240 12.76 17.89 -16.05
C PRO A 240 13.16 19.04 -15.12
N ALA A 241 12.20 19.85 -14.69
CA ALA A 241 12.43 20.94 -13.75
C ALA A 241 12.76 20.45 -12.33
N VAL A 242 12.18 19.32 -11.91
CA VAL A 242 12.44 18.72 -10.58
C VAL A 242 13.78 17.99 -10.58
N GLU A 243 14.13 17.32 -11.66
CA GLU A 243 15.44 16.66 -11.81
C GLU A 243 16.57 17.70 -11.87
N GLU A 244 16.39 18.77 -12.67
CA GLU A 244 17.33 19.91 -12.74
C GLU A 244 17.48 20.61 -11.38
N ALA A 245 16.37 20.83 -10.65
CA ALA A 245 16.42 21.42 -9.31
C ALA A 245 17.15 20.52 -8.30
N THR A 246 16.97 19.20 -8.40
CA THR A 246 17.62 18.23 -7.51
C THR A 246 19.12 18.14 -7.78
N GLU A 247 19.52 18.11 -9.05
CA GLU A 247 20.95 18.14 -9.42
C GLU A 247 21.59 19.48 -9.05
N TRP A 248 20.89 20.59 -9.26
CA TRP A 248 21.34 21.92 -8.87
C TRP A 248 21.54 22.00 -7.35
N TYR A 249 20.58 21.52 -6.55
CA TYR A 249 20.70 21.50 -5.09
C TYR A 249 21.90 20.66 -4.63
N LYS A 250 22.03 19.42 -5.14
CA LYS A 250 23.18 18.55 -4.83
C LYS A 250 24.51 19.21 -5.18
N LYS A 251 24.56 19.88 -6.33
CA LYS A 251 25.75 20.61 -6.78
C LYS A 251 26.07 21.79 -5.85
N VAL A 252 25.09 22.64 -5.54
CA VAL A 252 25.25 23.79 -4.64
C VAL A 252 25.68 23.35 -3.25
N THR A 253 25.08 22.29 -2.69
CA THR A 253 25.48 21.74 -1.39
C THR A 253 26.91 21.21 -1.42
N LYS A 254 27.30 20.51 -2.49
CA LYS A 254 28.68 20.01 -2.65
C LYS A 254 29.68 21.16 -2.80
N ASP A 255 29.38 22.16 -3.62
CA ASP A 255 30.23 23.33 -3.84
C ASP A 255 30.37 24.15 -2.55
N THR A 256 29.28 24.28 -1.78
CA THR A 256 29.26 24.95 -0.47
C THR A 256 30.09 24.18 0.56
N ASN A 257 29.92 22.86 0.66
CA ASN A 257 30.71 22.02 1.56
C ASN A 257 32.21 22.08 1.20
N ALA A 258 32.55 22.05 -0.08
CA ALA A 258 33.93 22.17 -0.54
C ALA A 258 34.54 23.55 -0.23
N LEU A 259 33.78 24.65 -0.38
CA LEU A 259 34.19 26.00 0.01
C LEU A 259 34.52 26.11 1.51
N PHE A 260 33.82 25.34 2.33
CA PHE A 260 34.05 25.27 3.77
C PHE A 260 35.05 24.17 4.18
N GLY A 261 35.73 23.51 3.24
CA GLY A 261 36.71 22.46 3.56
C GLY A 261 36.09 21.20 4.18
N ILE A 262 34.80 20.95 3.93
CA ILE A 262 34.09 19.76 4.39
C ILE A 262 34.09 18.73 3.26
N GLN A 263 34.72 17.58 3.50
CA GLN A 263 34.86 16.50 2.52
C GLN A 263 33.62 15.60 2.49
N ASP A 264 33.08 15.27 3.66
CA ASP A 264 31.92 14.40 3.79
C ASP A 264 31.13 14.69 5.07
N ILE A 265 29.81 14.52 5.02
CA ILE A 265 28.91 14.64 6.16
C ILE A 265 28.06 13.37 6.19
N ASN A 266 28.27 12.56 7.23
CA ASN A 266 27.50 11.34 7.45
C ASN A 266 26.58 11.54 8.66
N GLU A 267 25.29 11.69 8.37
CA GLU A 267 24.25 11.92 9.37
C GLU A 267 23.51 10.62 9.66
N THR A 268 23.49 10.25 10.93
CA THR A 268 22.64 9.19 11.47
C THR A 268 21.72 9.79 12.55
N PRO A 269 20.62 9.12 12.92
CA PRO A 269 19.69 9.64 13.92
C PRO A 269 20.37 10.00 15.25
N THR A 270 21.45 9.30 15.62
CA THR A 270 22.17 9.47 16.90
C THR A 270 23.52 10.18 16.77
N THR A 271 24.06 10.31 15.57
CA THR A 271 25.44 10.80 15.39
C THR A 271 25.57 11.58 14.09
N ILE A 272 26.15 12.78 14.19
CA ILE A 272 26.60 13.56 13.03
C ILE A 272 28.11 13.43 12.97
N LYS A 273 28.62 12.90 11.85
CA LYS A 273 30.05 12.80 11.59
C LYS A 273 30.41 13.71 10.42
N VAL A 274 31.31 14.65 10.65
CA VAL A 274 31.82 15.59 9.64
C VAL A 274 33.31 15.31 9.44
N SER A 275 33.70 15.04 8.20
CA SER A 275 35.10 14.84 7.80
C SER A 275 35.59 16.08 7.06
N PHE A 276 36.72 16.63 7.49
CA PHE A 276 37.31 17.83 6.89
C PHE A 276 38.40 17.47 5.88
N ASP A 277 38.52 18.29 4.84
CA ASP A 277 39.54 18.17 3.79
C ASP A 277 40.84 18.83 4.25
N ASN A 278 41.61 18.13 5.10
CA ASN A 278 42.93 18.57 5.56
C ASN A 278 43.96 17.42 5.56
N GLU A 279 45.26 17.75 5.60
CA GLU A 279 46.35 16.75 5.59
C GLU A 279 46.32 15.77 6.78
N ALA A 280 45.67 16.17 7.88
CA ALA A 280 45.54 15.39 9.11
C ALA A 280 44.31 14.46 9.15
N GLN A 281 43.39 14.58 8.17
CA GLN A 281 42.07 13.91 8.15
C GLN A 281 41.28 14.11 9.44
N ASP A 282 41.08 15.38 9.83
CA ASP A 282 40.35 15.68 11.05
C ASP A 282 38.86 15.33 10.93
N GLU A 283 38.32 14.72 11.98
CA GLU A 283 36.91 14.34 12.11
C GLU A 283 36.27 15.08 13.30
N LEU A 284 35.05 15.56 13.11
CA LEU A 284 34.15 16.01 14.17
C LEU A 284 33.01 15.02 14.30
N ARG A 285 32.80 14.48 15.50
CA ARG A 285 31.70 13.59 15.83
C ARG A 285 30.85 14.22 16.91
N ILE A 286 29.58 14.40 16.60
CA ILE A 286 28.58 14.98 17.51
C ILE A 286 27.58 13.86 17.83
N GLN A 287 27.45 13.50 19.10
CA GLN A 287 26.54 12.47 19.57
C GLN A 287 25.34 13.10 20.27
N PHE A 288 24.15 12.65 19.89
CA PHE A 288 22.88 13.09 20.47
C PHE A 288 22.18 11.92 21.15
N ASP A 289 21.45 12.21 22.22
CA ASP A 289 20.57 11.24 22.86
C ASP A 289 19.40 10.95 21.92
N PRO A 290 19.16 9.67 21.53
CA PRO A 290 18.05 9.32 20.64
C PRO A 290 16.66 9.63 21.21
N VAL A 291 16.53 9.84 22.51
CA VAL A 291 15.25 10.05 23.20
C VAL A 291 15.02 11.50 23.58
N THR A 292 16.05 12.20 24.08
CA THR A 292 15.93 13.60 24.50
C THR A 292 16.37 14.60 23.43
N GLU A 293 17.03 14.12 22.36
CA GLU A 293 17.66 14.94 21.31
C GLU A 293 18.74 15.92 21.84
N GLU A 294 19.11 15.79 23.11
CA GLU A 294 20.14 16.60 23.74
C GLU A 294 21.55 16.14 23.32
N LEU A 295 22.48 17.08 23.29
CA LEU A 295 23.88 16.80 23.00
C LEU A 295 24.51 15.99 24.14
N ILE A 296 24.97 14.77 23.83
CA ILE A 296 25.66 13.90 24.80
C ILE A 296 27.16 14.23 24.81
N ASP A 297 27.78 14.26 23.63
CA ASP A 297 29.23 14.36 23.51
C ASP A 297 29.66 14.95 22.16
N VAL A 298 30.83 15.58 22.16
CA VAL A 298 31.49 16.12 20.97
C VAL A 298 32.95 15.70 20.99
N GLU A 299 33.31 14.84 20.05
CA GLU A 299 34.70 14.42 19.84
C GLU A 299 35.25 15.12 18.60
N SER A 300 36.44 15.72 18.70
CA SER A 300 37.20 16.18 17.54
C SER A 300 38.61 15.62 17.58
N SER A 301 39.08 15.08 16.46
CA SER A 301 40.45 14.54 16.35
C SER A 301 41.52 15.59 16.12
N GLY A 302 41.13 16.86 15.86
CA GLY A 302 42.05 17.92 15.44
C GLY A 302 42.06 19.17 16.31
N CYS A 303 40.97 19.49 17.01
CA CYS A 303 40.80 20.73 17.77
C CYS A 303 40.13 20.47 19.12
N ASP A 304 40.46 21.27 20.14
CA ASP A 304 39.76 21.21 21.42
C ASP A 304 38.45 21.99 21.33
N VAL A 305 37.33 21.26 21.32
CA VAL A 305 35.96 21.81 21.19
C VAL A 305 35.31 22.00 22.57
N GLN A 306 36.02 21.62 23.66
CA GLN A 306 35.48 21.70 25.02
C GLN A 306 35.14 23.13 25.47
N ASP A 307 35.83 24.13 24.93
CA ASP A 307 35.62 25.55 25.26
C ASP A 307 34.26 26.10 24.78
N ILE A 308 33.60 25.42 23.82
CA ILE A 308 32.33 25.86 23.23
C ILE A 308 31.14 24.99 23.65
N LEU A 309 31.38 23.82 24.25
CA LEU A 309 30.33 23.00 24.85
C LEU A 309 29.36 23.82 25.74
N PRO A 310 29.82 24.75 26.62
CA PRO A 310 28.93 25.56 27.44
C PRO A 310 28.01 26.52 26.66
N LEU A 311 28.47 27.00 25.50
CA LEU A 311 27.67 27.85 24.59
C LEU A 311 26.62 27.02 23.86
N VAL A 312 27.00 25.81 23.45
CA VAL A 312 26.14 24.88 22.71
C VAL A 312 25.08 24.27 23.62
N SER A 313 25.36 24.06 24.91
CA SER A 313 24.36 23.64 25.92
C SER A 313 23.22 24.66 26.11
N SER A 314 23.33 25.89 25.58
CA SER A 314 22.25 26.88 25.61
C SER A 314 21.34 26.84 24.36
N LEU A 315 21.75 26.12 23.32
CA LEU A 315 21.00 25.93 22.08
C LEU A 315 20.08 24.70 22.23
N HIS A 316 18.87 24.80 21.71
CA HIS A 316 17.85 23.75 21.84
C HIS A 316 17.59 23.02 20.52
N ASP A 317 18.17 23.49 19.41
CA ASP A 317 18.00 22.90 18.09
C ASP A 317 19.28 22.17 17.65
N ARG A 318 19.13 20.90 17.28
CA ARG A 318 20.18 20.02 16.75
C ARG A 318 20.91 20.64 15.55
N TYR A 319 20.20 21.38 14.70
CA TYR A 319 20.78 22.05 13.53
C TYR A 319 21.60 23.28 13.91
N GLU A 320 21.16 24.04 14.92
CA GLU A 320 21.93 25.18 15.43
C GLU A 320 23.21 24.70 16.12
N ILE A 321 23.10 23.63 16.91
CA ILE A 321 24.21 22.98 17.61
C ILE A 321 25.26 22.50 16.60
N SER A 322 24.87 21.74 15.57
CA SER A 322 25.80 21.23 14.57
C SER A 322 26.45 22.36 13.77
N THR A 323 25.70 23.39 13.39
CA THR A 323 26.22 24.55 12.64
C THR A 323 27.27 25.33 13.42
N VAL A 324 27.03 25.59 14.71
CA VAL A 324 27.97 26.32 15.57
C VAL A 324 29.26 25.53 15.77
N LEU A 325 29.15 24.21 16.00
CA LEU A 325 30.30 23.34 16.20
C LEU A 325 31.14 23.18 14.93
N ILE A 326 30.50 23.02 13.77
CA ILE A 326 31.19 22.95 12.47
C ILE A 326 31.93 24.26 12.20
N ARG A 327 31.25 25.41 12.36
CA ARG A 327 31.86 26.72 12.13
C ARG A 327 33.06 26.97 13.03
N TYR A 328 32.96 26.66 14.32
CA TYR A 328 34.09 26.81 15.24
C TYR A 328 35.26 25.91 14.86
N THR A 329 34.98 24.65 14.52
CA THR A 329 36.01 23.69 14.13
C THR A 329 36.74 24.18 12.88
N LEU A 330 36.01 24.72 11.89
CA LEU A 330 36.60 25.34 10.71
C LEU A 330 37.44 26.58 11.04
N GLU A 331 36.93 27.50 11.85
CA GLU A 331 37.68 28.70 12.26
C GLU A 331 38.98 28.34 12.96
N LYS A 332 39.01 27.27 13.77
CA LYS A 332 40.21 26.77 14.45
C LYS A 332 41.18 26.01 13.54
N LEU A 333 40.66 25.23 12.60
CA LEU A 333 41.48 24.52 11.62
C LEU A 333 42.19 25.51 10.67
N TYR A 334 41.51 26.57 10.24
CA TYR A 334 42.07 27.59 9.35
C TYR A 334 42.90 28.68 10.04
N SER A 335 42.88 28.78 11.37
CA SER A 335 43.75 29.69 12.14
C SER A 335 45.05 29.05 12.62
N ARG A 336 45.34 27.81 12.19
CA ARG A 336 46.62 27.11 12.41
C ARG A 336 47.67 27.35 11.31
N GLU A 337 47.31 28.06 10.23
CA GLU A 337 48.24 28.66 9.27
C GLU A 337 48.76 30.01 9.78
#